data_AF-A0A7C1WGN8-F1
#
_entry.id   AF-A0A7C1WGN8-F1
#
_cell.length_a   1.000
_cell.length_b   1.000
_cell.length_c   1.000
_cell.angle_alpha   90.00
_cell.angle_beta   90.00
_cell.angle_gamma   90.00
#
_symmetry.space_group_name_H-M   'P 1'
#
loop_
_entity.id
_entity.type
_entity.pdbx_description
1 polymer ?
#
loop_
_entity_poly.entity_id
_entity_poly.type
_entity_poly.pdbx_seq_one_letter_code
_entity_poly.pdbx_strand_id
1 'polypeptide(L)'
;MTFAALALETLDVTFAEFGVDAIFSPLNGGSVNIRVIAKQPDEIVGFGDTRIHSETSLFEVRASEVAQPRSGDLLSVGSVDYVIQGEPERRDSHRLVWVLDTRPA
;
A
#
# COMPACT_ATOMS: atom_id res chain seq x y z
N MET A 1 21.74 -2.14 -20.68
CA MET A 1 20.92 -1.91 -19.47
C MET A 1 19.53 -1.57 -19.93
N THR A 2 18.53 -2.36 -19.54
CA THR A 2 17.16 -2.24 -20.06
C THR A 2 16.34 -1.34 -19.15
N PHE A 3 15.42 -0.55 -19.72
CA PHE A 3 14.58 0.40 -18.98
C PHE A 3 13.82 -0.23 -17.79
N ALA A 4 13.49 -1.52 -17.88
CA ALA A 4 12.83 -2.28 -16.82
C ALA A 4 13.71 -2.50 -15.57
N ALA A 5 15.03 -2.59 -15.71
CA ALA A 5 15.94 -2.76 -14.58
C ALA A 5 16.03 -1.47 -13.74
N LEU A 6 16.18 -0.32 -14.43
CA LEU A 6 16.20 0.99 -13.80
C LEU A 6 14.87 1.31 -13.09
N ALA A 7 13.75 0.89 -13.69
CA ALA A 7 12.42 1.05 -13.09
C ALA A 7 12.26 0.27 -11.78
N LEU A 8 12.87 -0.92 -11.67
CA LEU A 8 12.81 -1.72 -10.45
C LEU A 8 13.70 -1.12 -9.35
N GLU A 9 14.91 -0.66 -9.70
CA GLU A 9 15.84 -0.01 -8.76
C GLU A 9 15.25 1.28 -8.19
N THR A 10 14.64 2.14 -9.03
CA THR A 10 14.02 3.38 -8.53
C THR A 10 12.78 3.10 -7.68
N LEU A 11 12.02 2.04 -7.98
CA LEU A 11 10.90 1.61 -7.15
C LEU A 11 11.38 1.09 -5.80
N ASP A 12 12.53 0.42 -5.82
CA ASP A 12 13.14 -0.07 -4.59
C ASP A 12 13.48 1.09 -3.65
N VAL A 13 14.22 2.07 -4.18
CA VAL A 13 14.59 3.30 -3.48
C VAL A 13 13.36 4.08 -3.02
N THR A 14 12.30 4.16 -3.83
CA THR A 14 11.09 4.92 -3.47
C THR A 14 10.39 4.33 -2.23
N PHE A 15 10.19 3.01 -2.15
CA PHE A 15 9.63 2.46 -0.91
C PHE A 15 10.69 2.32 0.20
N ALA A 16 11.99 2.36 -0.13
CA ALA A 16 13.03 2.45 0.88
C ALA A 16 12.93 3.77 1.66
N GLU A 17 12.71 4.88 0.94
CA GLU A 17 12.65 6.25 1.48
C GLU A 17 11.26 6.62 2.03
N PHE A 18 10.18 6.25 1.32
CA PHE A 18 8.81 6.68 1.62
C PHE A 18 7.87 5.55 2.05
N GLY A 19 8.33 4.30 1.99
CA GLY A 19 7.52 3.15 2.38
C GLY A 19 7.43 2.98 3.89
N VAL A 20 6.25 2.62 4.35
CA VAL A 20 5.96 2.27 5.74
C VAL A 20 5.83 0.76 5.86
N ASP A 21 6.36 0.19 6.93
CA ASP A 21 6.18 -1.22 7.24
C ASP A 21 4.70 -1.54 7.49
N ALA A 22 4.22 -2.57 6.80
CA ALA A 22 2.87 -3.07 6.94
C ALA A 22 2.84 -4.59 6.90
N ILE A 23 1.73 -5.15 7.36
CA ILE A 23 1.47 -6.59 7.31
C ILE A 23 0.26 -6.79 6.42
N PHE A 24 0.45 -7.45 5.29
CA PHE A 24 -0.64 -7.87 4.43
C PHE A 24 -1.10 -9.27 4.83
N SER A 25 -2.36 -9.39 5.22
CA SER A 25 -3.01 -10.61 5.65
C SER A 25 -4.12 -10.96 4.67
N PRO A 26 -3.86 -11.84 3.69
CA PRO A 26 -4.89 -12.28 2.76
C PRO A 26 -5.92 -13.14 3.49
N LEU A 27 -7.16 -13.12 3.01
CA LEU A 27 -8.26 -13.95 3.54
C LEU A 27 -7.94 -15.46 3.54
N ASN A 28 -7.11 -15.91 2.60
CA ASN A 28 -6.73 -17.31 2.43
C ASN A 28 -5.21 -17.48 2.30
N GLY A 29 -4.46 -17.11 3.35
CA GLY A 29 -3.01 -17.30 3.35
C GLY A 29 -2.34 -16.90 4.66
N GLY A 30 -1.01 -16.93 4.66
CA GLY A 30 -0.20 -16.41 5.76
C GLY A 30 0.04 -14.92 5.59
N SER A 31 0.09 -14.19 6.71
CA SER A 31 0.46 -12.78 6.73
C SER A 31 1.89 -12.57 6.23
N VAL A 32 2.09 -11.54 5.43
CA VAL A 32 3.38 -11.19 4.83
C VAL A 32 3.74 -9.76 5.22
N ASN A 33 4.95 -9.57 5.71
CA ASN A 33 5.51 -8.23 5.93
C ASN A 33 5.84 -7.61 4.59
N ILE A 34 5.29 -6.43 4.33
CA ILE A 34 5.46 -5.68 3.08
C ILE A 34 5.76 -4.22 3.38
N ARG A 35 6.24 -3.48 2.39
CA ARG A 35 6.23 -2.01 2.45
C ARG A 35 5.11 -1.44 1.61
N VAL A 36 4.44 -0.44 2.17
CA VAL A 36 3.36 0.28 1.49
C VAL A 36 3.62 1.77 1.50
N ILE A 37 3.16 2.46 0.46
CA ILE A 37 3.17 3.92 0.41
C ILE A 37 1.71 4.38 0.48
N ALA A 38 1.37 5.16 1.50
CA ALA A 38 0.04 5.75 1.59
C ALA A 38 -0.09 6.87 0.55
N LYS A 39 -1.06 6.74 -0.35
CA LYS A 39 -1.54 7.85 -1.18
C LYS A 39 -2.55 8.65 -0.38
N GLN A 40 -2.06 9.53 0.47
CA GLN A 40 -2.91 10.58 1.01
C GLN A 40 -3.30 11.54 -0.11
N PRO A 41 -4.59 11.87 -0.31
CA PRO A 41 -4.92 13.13 -0.97
C PRO A 41 -4.34 14.26 -0.08
N ASP A 42 -3.62 15.19 -0.69
CA ASP A 42 -3.03 16.38 -0.07
C ASP A 42 -3.92 16.98 1.04
N GLU A 43 -3.54 16.83 2.32
CA GLU A 43 -3.59 17.89 3.34
C GLU A 43 -2.81 17.50 4.62
N ILE A 44 -1.93 18.39 5.08
CA ILE A 44 -1.27 18.33 6.40
C ILE A 44 -1.99 19.32 7.33
N VAL A 45 -2.66 18.86 8.40
CA VAL A 45 -2.90 19.71 9.57
C VAL A 45 -2.94 18.92 10.89
N GLY A 46 -1.98 19.22 11.78
CA GLY A 46 -2.21 19.25 13.22
C GLY A 46 -1.39 18.31 14.10
N PHE A 47 -0.23 18.80 14.58
CA PHE A 47 0.35 18.38 15.86
C PHE A 47 -0.67 18.67 16.98
N GLY A 48 -1.00 17.66 17.80
CA GLY A 48 -1.90 17.80 18.94
C GLY A 48 -3.13 16.91 18.86
N ASP A 49 -3.09 15.86 19.67
CA ASP A 49 -4.17 14.95 20.10
C ASP A 49 -5.28 14.65 19.09
N THR A 50 -5.16 13.47 18.47
CA THR A 50 -6.24 12.73 17.79
C THR A 50 -6.86 13.42 16.57
N ARG A 51 -6.32 13.13 15.39
CA ARG A 51 -7.00 13.36 14.11
C ARG A 51 -7.06 12.08 13.28
N ILE A 52 -8.16 11.36 13.43
CA ILE A 52 -8.57 10.28 12.53
C ILE A 52 -9.22 10.98 11.32
N HIS A 53 -8.48 11.18 10.23
CA HIS A 53 -9.12 11.52 8.97
C HIS A 53 -9.61 10.23 8.31
N SER A 54 -10.93 10.08 8.25
CA SER A 54 -11.61 9.10 7.41
C SER A 54 -11.69 9.67 5.99
N GLU A 55 -10.63 9.48 5.19
CA GLU A 55 -10.63 9.77 3.77
C GLU A 55 -9.92 8.63 3.06
N THR A 56 -10.53 8.12 1.98
CA THR A 56 -10.12 6.98 1.15
C THR A 56 -8.62 6.67 1.22
N SER A 57 -8.25 5.66 2.03
CA SER A 57 -6.84 5.33 2.29
C SER A 57 -6.33 4.44 1.17
N LEU A 58 -5.94 5.07 0.07
CA LEU A 58 -5.31 4.39 -1.05
C LEU A 58 -3.88 4.02 -0.64
N PHE A 59 -3.51 2.75 -0.77
CA PHE A 59 -2.15 2.28 -0.52
C PHE A 59 -1.53 1.72 -1.79
N GLU A 60 -0.29 2.11 -2.06
CA GLU A 60 0.53 1.50 -3.11
C GLU A 60 1.38 0.37 -2.51
N VAL A 61 1.26 -0.82 -3.09
CA VAL A 61 2.02 -2.01 -2.68
C VAL A 61 2.73 -2.65 -3.86
N ARG A 62 3.90 -3.24 -3.64
CA ARG A 62 4.67 -3.85 -4.71
C ARG A 62 4.02 -5.15 -5.17
N ALA A 63 3.86 -5.32 -6.48
CA ALA A 63 3.37 -6.57 -7.07
C ALA A 63 4.30 -7.77 -6.82
N SER A 64 5.59 -7.51 -6.57
CA SER A 64 6.57 -8.52 -6.17
C SER A 64 6.32 -9.09 -4.77
N GLU A 65 5.75 -8.28 -3.86
CA GLU A 65 5.44 -8.68 -2.48
C GLU A 65 4.02 -9.24 -2.39
N VAL A 66 3.07 -8.62 -3.10
CA VAL A 66 1.66 -9.03 -3.13
C VAL A 66 1.24 -9.38 -4.56
N ALA A 67 1.21 -10.67 -4.87
CA ALA A 67 0.95 -11.14 -6.24
C ALA A 67 -0.52 -10.91 -6.67
N GLN A 68 -1.48 -11.12 -5.77
CA GLN A 68 -2.92 -11.08 -6.05
C GLN A 68 -3.70 -10.54 -4.84
N PRO A 69 -3.68 -9.22 -4.59
CA PRO A 69 -4.55 -8.63 -3.57
C PRO A 69 -6.02 -8.76 -4.02
N ARG A 70 -6.93 -8.89 -3.06
CA ARG A 70 -8.38 -8.99 -3.29
C ARG A 70 -9.14 -8.10 -2.30
N SER A 71 -10.36 -7.73 -2.69
CA SER A 71 -11.30 -7.10 -1.75
C SER A 71 -11.58 -8.06 -0.59
N GLY A 72 -11.57 -7.51 0.62
CA GLY A 72 -11.71 -8.22 1.89
C GLY A 72 -10.40 -8.66 2.55
N ASP A 73 -9.25 -8.57 1.86
CA ASP A 73 -7.95 -8.79 2.51
C ASP A 73 -7.66 -7.66 3.52
N LEU A 74 -6.81 -7.96 4.49
CA LEU A 74 -6.48 -7.04 5.58
C LEU A 74 -5.05 -6.53 5.44
N LEU A 75 -4.85 -5.25 5.72
CA LEU A 75 -3.58 -4.55 5.69
C LEU A 75 -3.39 -3.84 7.03
N SER A 76 -2.48 -4.31 7.85
CA SER A 76 -2.13 -3.68 9.12
C SER A 76 -0.97 -2.72 8.91
N VAL A 77 -1.15 -1.43 9.18
CA VAL A 77 -0.10 -0.42 9.08
C VAL A 77 0.08 0.22 10.47
N GLY A 78 1.22 -0.06 11.12
CA GLY A 78 1.45 0.36 12.50
C GLY A 78 0.43 -0.26 13.47
N SER A 79 -0.40 0.57 14.09
CA SER A 79 -1.45 0.15 15.04
C SER A 79 -2.87 0.19 14.45
N VAL A 80 -3.01 0.43 13.15
CA VAL A 80 -4.29 0.56 12.47
C VAL A 80 -4.45 -0.54 11.44
N ASP A 81 -5.57 -1.23 11.48
CA ASP A 81 -5.94 -2.24 10.50
C ASP A 81 -6.85 -1.63 9.42
N TYR A 82 -6.53 -1.92 8.17
CA TYR A 82 -7.28 -1.51 7.01
C TYR A 82 -7.80 -2.74 6.27
N VAL A 83 -9.05 -2.69 5.82
CA VAL A 83 -9.66 -3.70 4.96
C VAL A 83 -9.71 -3.17 3.54
N ILE A 84 -9.22 -3.96 2.58
CA ILE A 84 -9.35 -3.66 1.16
C ILE A 84 -10.84 -3.74 0.80
N GLN A 85 -11.43 -2.66 0.30
CA GLN A 85 -12.85 -2.61 -0.02
C GLN A 85 -13.11 -2.62 -1.55
N GLY A 86 -12.22 -2.01 -2.33
CA GLY A 86 -12.31 -1.97 -3.80
C GLY A 86 -11.60 -3.14 -4.49
N GLU A 87 -11.82 -3.28 -5.80
CA GLU A 87 -10.98 -4.14 -6.64
C GLU A 87 -9.60 -3.48 -6.81
N PRO A 88 -8.49 -4.17 -6.49
CA PRO A 88 -7.16 -3.60 -6.62
C PRO A 88 -6.83 -3.23 -8.07
N GLU A 89 -6.37 -2.00 -8.29
CA GLU A 89 -6.03 -1.51 -9.62
C GLU A 89 -4.52 -1.59 -9.87
N ARG A 90 -4.12 -2.09 -11.05
CA ARG A 90 -2.72 -1.97 -11.52
C ARG A 90 -2.59 -0.70 -12.33
N ARG A 91 -2.02 0.35 -11.72
CA ARG A 91 -1.93 1.66 -12.37
C ARG A 91 -0.71 1.82 -13.29
N ASP A 92 0.24 0.89 -13.28
CA ASP A 92 1.46 0.98 -14.11
C ASP A 92 1.39 0.12 -15.38
N SER A 93 1.87 0.68 -16.49
CA SER A 93 2.11 -0.03 -17.75
C SER A 93 3.04 -1.24 -17.59
N HIS A 94 3.90 -1.21 -16.57
CA HIS A 94 4.84 -2.29 -16.22
C HIS A 94 4.29 -3.26 -15.15
N ARG A 95 3.08 -3.03 -14.62
CA ARG A 95 2.41 -3.88 -13.62
C ARG A 95 3.24 -4.14 -12.35
N LEU A 96 4.01 -3.14 -11.91
CA LEU A 96 4.94 -3.29 -10.79
C LEU A 96 4.30 -2.90 -9.44
N VAL A 97 3.23 -2.09 -9.45
CA VAL A 97 2.53 -1.65 -8.24
C VAL A 97 1.04 -1.96 -8.33
N TRP A 98 0.46 -2.25 -7.17
CA TRP A 98 -0.97 -2.31 -6.94
C TRP A 98 -1.40 -1.09 -6.14
N VAL A 99 -2.51 -0.49 -6.56
CA VAL A 99 -3.23 0.50 -5.76
C VAL A 99 -4.38 -0.21 -5.06
N LEU A 100 -4.35 -0.20 -3.74
CA LEU A 100 -5.33 -0.81 -2.86
C LEU A 100 -6.24 0.27 -2.32
N ASP A 101 -7.54 0.18 -2.63
CA ASP A 101 -8.55 0.99 -1.99
C ASP A 101 -8.96 0.36 -0.66
N THR A 102 -8.66 1.05 0.43
CA THR A 102 -8.85 0.51 1.78
C THR A 102 -9.64 1.44 2.68
N ARG A 103 -10.28 0.85 3.69
CA ARG A 103 -10.95 1.55 4.78
C ARG A 103 -10.45 1.03 6.12
N PRO A 104 -10.49 1.84 7.20
CA PRO A 104 -10.25 1.31 8.54
C PRO A 104 -11.24 0.19 8.89
N ALA A 105 -10.73 -0.85 9.55
CA ALA A 105 -11.48 -2.04 9.97
C ALA A 105 -12.55 -1.72 11.02
#